data_AF-A0A1H8LHW8-F1
#
_entry.id   AF-A0A1H8LHW8-F1
#
_cell.length_a   1.000
_cell.length_b   1.000
_cell.length_c   1.000
_cell.angle_alpha   90.00
_cell.angle_beta   90.00
_cell.angle_gamma   90.00
#
_symmetry.space_group_name_H-M   'P 1'
#
loop_
_entity.id
_entity.type
_entity.pdbx_description
1 polymer ?
#
loop_
_entity_poly.entity_id
_entity_poly.type
_entity_poly.pdbx_seq_one_letter_code
_entity_poly.pdbx_strand_id
1 'polypeptide(L)'
;MTAQPTADLTALDELASRPFHDADAPLRARMLSRLADTELSVALTGEPVGDRVELRIFPLETGPVALAFDAEDRLAGFLGGPVAYAAMPGRVLAGLLLTEGAGLLVNPGHRSEMLLDAAMLDWLQDALSAAPEQAEARLRLTAPAPATVEALAGALAERLGDMRGLIAGASLAGVAGLDGAGLGATGQGDAPASHLLLIQGADPDRQPAIAKALAEALAFLPPQPGGVDISFADTDAPAVALRFDLSLPEAPAQPPRPKGPPILR
;
A
#
# COMPACT_ATOMS: atom_id res chain seq x y z
N MET A 1 -21.51 -33.06 5.56
CA MET A 1 -20.32 -32.27 5.19
C MET A 1 -20.80 -31.02 4.48
N THR A 2 -21.15 -30.02 5.27
CA THR A 2 -21.46 -28.67 4.78
C THR A 2 -20.15 -28.09 4.28
N ALA A 3 -20.07 -27.74 3.00
CA ALA A 3 -18.95 -27.00 2.48
C ALA A 3 -18.87 -25.68 3.25
N GLN A 4 -17.78 -25.46 3.98
CA GLN A 4 -17.45 -24.12 4.47
C GLN A 4 -17.37 -23.20 3.25
N PRO A 5 -18.02 -22.03 3.26
CA PRO A 5 -17.77 -21.04 2.22
C PRO A 5 -16.28 -20.74 2.25
N THR A 6 -15.62 -20.85 1.10
CA THR A 6 -14.31 -20.25 0.88
C THR A 6 -14.46 -18.79 1.29
N ALA A 7 -13.89 -18.40 2.43
CA ALA A 7 -13.85 -17.00 2.82
C ALA A 7 -13.18 -16.26 1.66
N ASP A 8 -13.89 -15.28 1.09
CA ASP A 8 -13.30 -14.42 0.08
C ASP A 8 -12.01 -13.82 0.67
N LEU A 9 -10.91 -13.99 -0.06
CA LEU A 9 -9.62 -13.44 0.33
C LEU A 9 -9.75 -11.93 0.29
N THR A 10 -9.33 -11.27 1.37
CA THR A 10 -9.26 -9.81 1.40
C THR A 10 -7.98 -9.35 0.72
N ALA A 11 -7.90 -8.06 0.36
CA ALA A 11 -6.68 -7.50 -0.24
C ALA A 11 -5.44 -7.66 0.65
N LEU A 12 -5.61 -7.66 1.99
CA LEU A 12 -4.50 -7.95 2.90
C LEU A 12 -4.11 -9.44 2.85
N ASP A 13 -5.07 -10.37 2.76
CA ASP A 13 -4.77 -11.79 2.62
C ASP A 13 -4.07 -12.15 1.31
N GLU A 14 -4.41 -11.45 0.23
CA GLU A 14 -3.77 -11.62 -1.08
C GLU A 14 -2.30 -11.21 -1.05
N LEU A 15 -1.95 -10.13 -0.34
CA LEU A 15 -0.58 -9.68 -0.14
C LEU A 15 0.21 -10.58 0.82
N ALA A 16 -0.46 -11.19 1.80
CA ALA A 16 0.13 -12.03 2.83
C ALA A 16 0.56 -13.43 2.33
N SER A 17 1.42 -13.46 1.29
CA SER A 17 2.01 -14.69 0.73
C SER A 17 2.89 -15.46 1.74
N ARG A 18 3.41 -14.77 2.75
CA ARG A 18 4.06 -15.31 3.95
C ARG A 18 3.48 -14.61 5.18
N PRO A 19 3.41 -15.29 6.35
CA PRO A 19 3.00 -14.66 7.60
C PRO A 19 3.82 -13.41 7.89
N PHE A 20 3.19 -12.35 8.39
CA PHE A 20 3.84 -11.05 8.60
C PHE A 20 5.14 -11.16 9.41
N HIS A 21 5.14 -11.96 10.48
CA HIS A 21 6.30 -12.12 11.36
C HIS A 21 7.43 -12.99 10.80
N ASP A 22 7.14 -13.76 9.75
CA ASP A 22 8.12 -14.59 9.01
C ASP A 22 8.54 -13.95 7.67
N ALA A 23 7.90 -12.84 7.31
CA ALA A 23 8.13 -12.14 6.05
C ALA A 23 9.42 -11.32 6.09
N ASP A 24 10.08 -11.21 4.94
CA ASP A 24 11.21 -10.30 4.79
C ASP A 24 10.77 -8.83 4.92
N ALA A 25 11.72 -7.95 5.20
CA ALA A 25 11.43 -6.53 5.42
C ALA A 25 10.64 -5.87 4.27
N PRO A 26 10.94 -6.13 2.97
CA PRO A 26 10.15 -5.58 1.86
C PRO A 26 8.69 -6.04 1.89
N LEU A 27 8.42 -7.33 2.12
CA LEU A 27 7.03 -7.81 2.17
C LEU A 27 6.28 -7.26 3.38
N ARG A 28 6.91 -7.18 4.56
CA ARG A 28 6.30 -6.55 5.74
C ARG A 28 5.93 -5.10 5.50
N ALA A 29 6.83 -4.33 4.89
CA ALA A 29 6.58 -2.93 4.56
C ALA A 29 5.40 -2.78 3.57
N ARG A 30 5.29 -3.66 2.57
CA ARG A 30 4.11 -3.69 1.67
C ARG A 30 2.80 -3.99 2.41
N MET A 31 2.81 -4.92 3.35
CA MET A 31 1.64 -5.25 4.17
C MET A 31 1.22 -4.06 5.05
N LEU A 32 2.17 -3.36 5.67
CA LEU A 32 1.91 -2.15 6.46
C LEU A 32 1.40 -0.99 5.61
N SER A 33 1.97 -0.80 4.41
CA SER A 33 1.49 0.18 3.43
C SER A 33 0.03 -0.07 3.06
N ARG A 34 -0.33 -1.33 2.77
CA ARG A 34 -1.73 -1.69 2.48
C ARG A 34 -2.64 -1.53 3.70
N LEU A 35 -2.18 -1.91 4.89
CA LEU A 35 -2.93 -1.79 6.13
C LEU A 35 -3.32 -0.33 6.39
N ALA A 36 -2.42 0.62 6.12
CA ALA A 36 -2.66 2.05 6.32
C ALA A 36 -3.92 2.55 5.58
N ASP A 37 -4.16 2.03 4.37
CA ASP A 37 -5.31 2.39 3.52
C ASP A 37 -6.49 1.42 3.64
N THR A 38 -6.35 0.33 4.40
CA THR A 38 -7.41 -0.64 4.61
C THR A 38 -8.38 -0.13 5.65
N GLU A 39 -9.68 -0.15 5.35
CA GLU A 39 -10.71 0.08 6.36
C GLU A 39 -10.77 -1.11 7.32
N LEU A 40 -10.56 -0.85 8.60
CA LEU A 40 -10.53 -1.84 9.66
C LEU A 40 -11.74 -1.65 10.57
N SER A 41 -12.40 -2.76 10.89
CA SER A 41 -13.41 -2.86 11.95
C SER A 41 -12.70 -3.14 13.27
N VAL A 42 -12.56 -2.14 14.14
CA VAL A 42 -11.94 -2.28 15.47
C VAL A 42 -13.00 -2.53 16.54
N ALA A 43 -12.75 -3.50 17.43
CA ALA A 43 -13.67 -3.86 18.50
C ALA A 43 -13.83 -2.72 19.53
N LEU A 44 -15.07 -2.47 19.95
CA LEU A 44 -15.42 -1.50 20.99
C LEU A 44 -15.90 -2.19 22.27
N THR A 45 -15.85 -1.47 23.40
CA THR A 45 -16.43 -1.92 24.67
C THR A 45 -17.96 -1.93 24.65
N GLY A 46 -18.56 -1.08 23.81
CA GLY A 46 -19.99 -0.93 23.59
C GLY A 46 -20.30 -0.05 22.38
N GLU A 47 -21.58 0.21 22.14
CA GLU A 47 -22.04 1.06 21.04
C GLU A 47 -21.50 2.50 21.17
N PRO A 48 -21.14 3.16 20.04
CA PRO A 48 -20.74 4.57 20.05
C PRO A 48 -21.81 5.48 20.70
N VAL A 49 -21.36 6.48 21.46
CA VAL A 49 -22.25 7.47 22.08
C VAL A 49 -21.91 8.86 21.52
N GLY A 50 -22.71 9.32 20.54
CA GLY A 50 -22.38 10.51 19.76
C GLY A 50 -21.08 10.28 18.99
N ASP A 51 -20.12 11.20 19.12
CA ASP A 51 -18.80 11.13 18.47
C ASP A 51 -17.74 10.43 19.35
N ARG A 52 -18.15 9.73 20.42
CA ARG A 52 -17.23 9.04 21.33
C ARG A 52 -17.29 7.53 21.12
N VAL A 53 -16.13 6.95 20.86
CA VAL A 53 -15.90 5.50 20.83
C VAL A 53 -14.92 5.13 21.93
N GLU A 54 -15.07 3.93 22.48
CA GLU A 54 -14.14 3.36 23.45
C GLU A 54 -13.62 2.03 22.89
N LEU A 55 -12.34 2.02 22.53
CA LEU A 55 -11.70 0.84 21.95
C LEU A 55 -11.62 -0.26 23.00
N ARG A 56 -11.94 -1.49 22.61
CA ARG A 56 -11.76 -2.64 23.46
C ARG A 56 -10.29 -3.08 23.42
N ILE A 57 -9.58 -2.78 24.50
CA ILE A 57 -8.17 -3.14 24.67
C ILE A 57 -8.05 -4.48 25.40
N PHE A 58 -7.24 -5.38 24.84
CA PHE A 58 -6.94 -6.70 25.38
C PHE A 58 -5.53 -6.74 25.96
N PRO A 59 -5.33 -7.26 27.18
CA PRO A 59 -4.00 -7.44 27.74
C PRO A 59 -3.33 -8.69 27.15
N LEU A 60 -2.19 -8.54 26.48
CA LEU A 60 -1.32 -9.64 26.07
C LEU A 60 -0.01 -9.58 26.86
N GLU A 61 0.75 -10.68 26.86
CA GLU A 61 2.08 -10.72 27.48
C GLU A 61 3.04 -9.71 26.85
N THR A 62 2.85 -9.40 25.57
CA THR A 62 3.65 -8.42 24.81
C THR A 62 3.20 -6.98 25.00
N GLY A 63 2.08 -6.74 25.68
CA GLY A 63 1.50 -5.41 25.89
C GLY A 63 -0.01 -5.35 25.59
N PRO A 64 -0.67 -4.23 25.91
CA PRO A 64 -2.08 -4.02 25.57
C PRO A 64 -2.24 -3.85 24.05
N VAL A 65 -3.26 -4.48 23.46
CA VAL A 65 -3.57 -4.32 22.03
C VAL A 65 -5.06 -4.10 21.80
N ALA A 66 -5.41 -3.30 20.80
CA ALA A 66 -6.74 -3.34 20.21
C ALA A 66 -6.85 -4.52 19.23
N LEU A 67 -8.08 -4.99 19.00
CA LEU A 67 -8.39 -6.04 18.03
C LEU A 67 -9.12 -5.44 16.83
N ALA A 68 -8.62 -5.68 15.63
CA ALA A 68 -9.29 -5.25 14.41
C ALA A 68 -9.25 -6.31 13.30
N PHE A 69 -10.26 -6.26 12.43
CA PHE A 69 -10.30 -7.07 11.21
C PHE A 69 -10.61 -6.22 10.00
N ASP A 70 -10.18 -6.68 8.81
CA ASP A 70 -10.54 -6.10 7.52
C ASP A 70 -11.90 -6.58 6.98
N ALA A 71 -12.64 -7.36 7.78
CA ALA A 71 -14.02 -7.75 7.52
C ALA A 71 -14.79 -7.93 8.83
N GLU A 72 -15.99 -7.35 8.91
CA GLU A 72 -16.86 -7.37 10.10
C GLU A 72 -17.24 -8.79 10.55
N ASP A 73 -17.58 -9.67 9.59
CA ASP A 73 -17.94 -11.07 9.86
C ASP A 73 -16.78 -11.84 10.52
N ARG A 74 -15.52 -11.49 10.20
CA ARG A 74 -14.35 -12.11 10.83
C ARG A 74 -14.20 -11.67 12.28
N LEU A 75 -14.43 -10.38 12.56
CA LEU A 75 -14.42 -9.85 13.92
C LEU A 75 -15.51 -10.49 14.79
N ALA A 76 -16.75 -10.53 14.29
CA ALA A 76 -17.87 -11.16 14.99
C ALA A 76 -17.63 -12.66 15.19
N GLY A 77 -17.11 -13.34 14.17
CA GLY A 77 -16.74 -14.75 14.24
C GLY A 77 -15.67 -15.03 15.29
N PHE A 78 -14.63 -14.20 15.36
CA PHE A 78 -13.54 -14.36 16.34
C PHE A 78 -14.00 -14.15 17.79
N LEU A 79 -14.88 -13.17 18.03
CA LEU A 79 -15.42 -12.88 19.37
C LEU A 79 -16.63 -13.75 19.73
N GLY A 80 -17.07 -14.64 18.84
CA GLY A 80 -18.13 -15.61 19.10
C GLY A 80 -19.56 -15.03 19.07
N GLY A 81 -19.76 -13.87 18.45
CA GLY A 81 -21.06 -13.23 18.36
C GLY A 81 -21.02 -11.76 17.91
N PRO A 82 -22.18 -11.09 17.88
CA PRO A 82 -22.27 -9.67 17.56
C PRO A 82 -21.40 -8.82 18.50
N VAL A 83 -20.70 -7.85 17.94
CA VAL A 83 -19.80 -6.94 18.67
C VAL A 83 -19.93 -5.54 18.10
N ALA A 84 -19.96 -4.54 18.98
CA ALA A 84 -19.88 -3.14 18.58
C ALA A 84 -18.49 -2.85 18.01
N TYR A 85 -18.42 -2.21 16.85
CA TYR A 85 -17.17 -1.88 16.19
C TYR A 85 -17.21 -0.44 15.64
N ALA A 86 -16.03 0.11 15.37
CA ALA A 86 -15.88 1.30 14.54
C ALA A 86 -15.09 0.94 13.28
N ALA A 87 -15.55 1.42 12.12
CA ALA A 87 -14.83 1.28 10.86
C ALA A 87 -13.99 2.53 10.61
N MET A 88 -12.68 2.36 10.39
CA MET A 88 -11.79 3.47 10.06
C MET A 88 -10.56 3.00 9.28
N PRO A 89 -9.89 3.89 8.53
CA PRO A 89 -8.63 3.54 7.89
C PRO A 89 -7.57 3.13 8.92
N GLY A 90 -6.75 2.12 8.60
CA GLY A 90 -5.70 1.64 9.50
C GLY A 90 -4.72 2.74 9.93
N ARG A 91 -4.44 3.73 9.06
CA ARG A 91 -3.64 4.92 9.41
C ARG A 91 -4.28 5.79 10.49
N VAL A 92 -5.61 5.87 10.54
CA VAL A 92 -6.34 6.61 11.59
C VAL A 92 -6.28 5.82 12.90
N LEU A 93 -6.55 4.52 12.82
CA LEU A 93 -6.50 3.63 13.99
C LEU A 93 -5.12 3.61 14.64
N ALA A 94 -4.05 3.52 13.85
CA ALA A 94 -2.67 3.55 14.34
C ALA A 94 -2.37 4.82 15.16
N GLY A 95 -2.85 5.98 14.70
CA GLY A 95 -2.64 7.26 15.40
C GLY A 95 -3.38 7.34 16.74
N LEU A 96 -4.60 6.81 16.79
CA LEU A 96 -5.37 6.71 18.04
C LEU A 96 -4.65 5.80 19.05
N LEU A 97 -4.21 4.63 18.60
CA LEU A 97 -3.56 3.64 19.48
C LEU A 97 -2.21 4.10 20.02
N LEU A 98 -1.44 4.87 19.25
CA LEU A 98 -0.22 5.50 19.75
C LEU A 98 -0.48 6.47 20.90
N THR A 99 -1.56 7.24 20.81
CA THR A 99 -1.96 8.17 21.89
C THR A 99 -2.36 7.41 23.14
N GLU A 100 -2.96 6.23 22.98
CA GLU A 100 -3.36 5.34 24.08
C GLU A 100 -2.21 4.44 24.61
N GLY A 101 -1.07 4.40 23.91
CA GLY A 101 0.05 3.51 24.25
C GLY A 101 -0.26 2.02 24.05
N ALA A 102 -1.15 1.69 23.10
CA ALA A 102 -1.57 0.33 22.78
C ALA A 102 -1.05 -0.12 21.41
N GLY A 103 -0.84 -1.43 21.26
CA GLY A 103 -0.59 -2.06 19.96
C GLY A 103 -1.89 -2.41 19.22
N LEU A 104 -1.74 -3.09 18.08
CA LEU A 104 -2.84 -3.54 17.23
C LEU A 104 -2.65 -5.01 16.85
N LEU A 105 -3.65 -5.85 17.15
CA LEU A 105 -3.77 -7.19 16.63
C LEU A 105 -4.76 -7.18 15.46
N VAL A 106 -4.26 -7.44 14.26
CA VAL A 106 -5.02 -7.48 13.01
C VAL A 106 -5.26 -8.92 12.62
N ASN A 107 -6.51 -9.26 12.28
CA ASN A 107 -6.88 -10.51 11.62
C ASN A 107 -6.35 -11.82 12.27
N PRO A 108 -6.38 -12.00 13.61
CA PRO A 108 -5.89 -13.23 14.23
C PRO A 108 -6.61 -14.48 13.70
N GLY A 109 -5.83 -15.48 13.33
CA GLY A 109 -6.30 -16.72 12.70
C GLY A 109 -6.45 -16.67 11.18
N HIS A 110 -6.10 -15.57 10.52
CA HIS A 110 -6.14 -15.42 9.06
C HIS A 110 -4.74 -15.22 8.46
N ARG A 111 -4.64 -15.27 7.11
CA ARG A 111 -3.34 -15.13 6.41
C ARG A 111 -2.67 -13.80 6.72
N SER A 112 -3.46 -12.74 6.80
CA SER A 112 -3.04 -11.38 7.10
C SER A 112 -2.93 -11.08 8.60
N GLU A 113 -2.74 -12.09 9.46
CA GLU A 113 -2.50 -11.88 10.89
C GLU A 113 -1.26 -11.00 11.11
N MET A 114 -1.42 -9.91 11.87
CA MET A 114 -0.34 -9.00 12.24
C MET A 114 -0.48 -8.62 13.72
N LEU A 115 0.61 -8.74 14.48
CA LEU A 115 0.71 -8.19 15.82
C LEU A 115 1.66 -7.01 15.76
N LEU A 116 1.11 -5.80 15.79
CA LEU A 116 1.85 -4.56 15.69
C LEU A 116 1.99 -3.97 17.07
N ASP A 117 3.21 -3.89 17.58
CA ASP A 117 3.48 -3.18 18.83
C ASP A 117 3.44 -1.65 18.61
N ALA A 118 3.50 -0.90 19.71
CA ALA A 118 3.49 0.55 19.65
C ALA A 118 4.65 1.12 18.80
N ALA A 119 5.81 0.47 18.79
CA ALA A 119 6.97 0.93 17.99
C ALA A 119 6.74 0.75 16.49
N MET A 120 6.08 -0.33 16.06
CA MET A 120 5.67 -0.52 14.67
C MET A 120 4.58 0.45 14.25
N LEU A 121 3.64 0.78 15.14
CA LEU A 121 2.64 1.82 14.87
C LEU A 121 3.27 3.20 14.76
N ASP A 122 4.29 3.50 15.58
CA ASP A 122 5.03 4.77 15.57
C ASP A 122 5.81 4.92 14.27
N TRP A 123 6.55 3.87 13.89
CA TRP A 123 7.22 3.79 12.59
C TRP A 123 6.25 3.96 11.41
N LEU A 124 5.06 3.34 11.48
CA LEU A 124 4.03 3.48 10.45
C LEU A 124 3.58 4.94 10.34
N GLN A 125 3.33 5.63 11.45
CA GLN A 125 2.98 7.06 11.42
C GLN A 125 4.11 7.93 10.89
N ASP A 126 5.36 7.68 11.31
CA ASP A 126 6.52 8.43 10.82
C ASP A 126 6.65 8.31 9.30
N ALA A 127 6.58 7.09 8.77
CA ALA A 127 6.60 6.82 7.33
C ALA A 127 5.47 7.54 6.58
N LEU A 128 4.27 7.59 7.18
CA LEU A 128 3.10 8.26 6.62
C LEU A 128 3.10 9.78 6.84
N SER A 129 3.92 10.32 7.74
CA SER A 129 4.00 11.75 8.01
C SER A 129 4.97 12.49 7.07
N ALA A 130 5.97 11.78 6.54
CA ALA A 130 7.01 12.34 5.69
C ALA A 130 6.43 13.10 4.49
N ALA A 131 6.75 14.39 4.39
CA ALA A 131 6.36 15.24 3.27
C ALA A 131 7.54 15.40 2.31
N PRO A 132 7.33 15.21 0.99
CA PRO A 132 8.40 15.40 0.02
C PRO A 132 8.85 16.87 -0.02
N GLU A 133 10.17 17.08 -0.06
CA GLU A 133 10.74 18.40 -0.28
C GLU A 133 10.62 18.80 -1.76
N GLN A 134 10.29 20.07 -2.02
CA GLN A 134 10.19 20.58 -3.38
C GLN A 134 11.51 21.22 -3.81
N ALA A 135 12.02 20.78 -4.96
CA ALA A 135 13.22 21.33 -5.57
C ALA A 135 13.06 21.45 -7.10
N GLU A 136 13.77 22.40 -7.69
CA GLU A 136 13.88 22.56 -9.14
C GLU A 136 15.26 22.12 -9.62
N ALA A 137 15.29 21.24 -10.63
CA ALA A 137 16.53 20.77 -11.23
C ALA A 137 16.36 20.53 -12.74
N ARG A 138 17.44 20.71 -13.51
CA ARG A 138 17.50 20.29 -14.91
C ARG A 138 18.10 18.89 -14.97
N LEU A 139 17.27 17.91 -15.26
CA LEU A 139 17.64 16.50 -15.24
C LEU A 139 17.91 15.98 -16.65
N ARG A 140 18.91 15.11 -16.78
CA ARG A 140 19.14 14.31 -18.00
C ARG A 140 18.61 12.91 -17.75
N LEU A 141 17.52 12.54 -18.42
CA LEU A 141 16.85 11.27 -18.22
C LEU A 141 17.51 10.14 -19.03
N THR A 142 17.58 8.96 -18.42
CA THR A 142 18.08 7.71 -18.99
C THR A 142 17.08 6.58 -18.73
N ALA A 143 17.37 5.39 -19.27
CA ALA A 143 16.61 4.21 -18.88
C ALA A 143 16.79 3.90 -17.38
N PRO A 144 15.73 3.47 -16.67
CA PRO A 144 15.87 3.10 -15.28
C PRO A 144 16.76 1.87 -15.11
N ALA A 145 17.46 1.78 -13.98
CA ALA A 145 18.25 0.61 -13.65
C ALA A 145 17.35 -0.65 -13.54
N PRO A 146 17.74 -1.79 -14.15
CA PRO A 146 16.92 -3.02 -14.10
C PRO A 146 16.58 -3.48 -12.68
N ALA A 147 17.53 -3.40 -11.75
CA ALA A 147 17.31 -3.76 -10.35
C ALA A 147 16.25 -2.88 -9.66
N THR A 148 16.18 -1.59 -10.03
CA THR A 148 15.16 -0.67 -9.51
C THR A 148 13.79 -0.97 -10.11
N VAL A 149 13.73 -1.34 -11.40
CA VAL A 149 12.48 -1.79 -12.03
C VAL A 149 11.95 -3.03 -11.30
N GLU A 150 12.80 -4.02 -11.06
CA GLU A 150 12.43 -5.24 -10.33
C GLU A 150 11.93 -4.92 -8.91
N ALA A 151 12.60 -4.01 -8.20
CA ALA A 151 12.26 -3.66 -6.84
C ALA A 151 10.96 -2.84 -6.70
N LEU A 152 10.66 -1.95 -7.66
CA LEU A 152 9.62 -0.94 -7.49
C LEU A 152 8.39 -1.12 -8.39
N ALA A 153 8.53 -1.71 -9.58
CA ALA A 153 7.51 -1.60 -10.62
C ALA A 153 6.16 -2.18 -10.21
N GLY A 154 6.13 -3.34 -9.55
CA GLY A 154 4.88 -3.98 -9.12
C GLY A 154 4.12 -3.12 -8.10
N ALA A 155 4.80 -2.70 -7.04
CA ALA A 155 4.18 -1.91 -5.97
C ALA A 155 3.78 -0.49 -6.44
N LEU A 156 4.60 0.14 -7.29
CA LEU A 156 4.23 1.41 -7.91
C LEU A 156 3.03 1.25 -8.85
N ALA A 157 2.94 0.17 -9.62
CA ALA A 157 1.79 -0.08 -10.50
C ALA A 157 0.48 -0.23 -9.72
N GLU A 158 0.50 -0.93 -8.58
CA GLU A 158 -0.65 -1.02 -7.67
C GLU A 158 -1.07 0.37 -7.18
N ARG A 159 -0.12 1.15 -6.64
CA ARG A 159 -0.40 2.50 -6.11
C ARG A 159 -0.89 3.48 -7.19
N LEU A 160 -0.30 3.43 -8.37
CA LEU A 160 -0.72 4.25 -9.51
C LEU A 160 -2.10 3.82 -10.03
N GLY A 161 -2.49 2.56 -9.78
CA GLY A 161 -3.83 2.07 -10.04
C GLY A 161 -4.91 2.84 -9.25
N ASP A 162 -4.63 3.19 -8.00
CA ASP A 162 -5.53 3.99 -7.16
C ASP A 162 -5.66 5.45 -7.65
N MET A 163 -4.75 5.91 -8.51
CA MET A 163 -4.69 7.28 -9.03
C MET A 163 -5.30 7.42 -10.43
N ARG A 164 -5.93 6.35 -10.95
CA ARG A 164 -6.62 6.39 -12.26
C ARG A 164 -7.69 7.47 -12.27
N GLY A 165 -7.72 8.26 -13.34
CA GLY A 165 -8.62 9.42 -13.47
C GLY A 165 -8.12 10.69 -12.77
N LEU A 166 -7.05 10.62 -11.97
CA LEU A 166 -6.35 11.79 -11.43
C LEU A 166 -5.11 12.17 -12.26
N ILE A 167 -4.53 11.19 -12.98
CA ILE A 167 -3.33 11.34 -13.82
C ILE A 167 -3.59 10.75 -15.20
N ALA A 168 -2.93 11.29 -16.23
CA ALA A 168 -2.98 10.78 -17.61
C ALA A 168 -1.92 9.70 -17.88
N GLY A 169 -0.85 9.66 -17.08
CA GLY A 169 0.24 8.71 -17.25
C GLY A 169 1.21 8.71 -16.07
N ALA A 170 2.02 7.65 -16.01
CA ALA A 170 3.18 7.59 -15.14
C ALA A 170 4.33 6.84 -15.82
N SER A 171 5.57 7.22 -15.53
CA SER A 171 6.77 6.55 -16.05
C SER A 171 7.93 6.59 -15.06
N LEU A 172 8.74 5.53 -15.03
CA LEU A 172 9.97 5.45 -14.26
C LEU A 172 11.19 5.68 -15.16
N ALA A 173 12.04 6.64 -14.81
CA ALA A 173 13.27 6.95 -15.53
C ALA A 173 14.49 6.90 -14.60
N GLY A 174 15.67 6.68 -15.19
CA GLY A 174 16.94 6.98 -14.53
C GLY A 174 17.30 8.45 -14.70
N VAL A 175 18.07 8.99 -13.76
CA VAL A 175 18.67 10.32 -13.84
C VAL A 175 20.18 10.16 -13.96
N ALA A 176 20.78 10.75 -15.00
CA ALA A 176 22.22 10.69 -15.16
C ALA A 176 22.95 11.62 -14.17
N GLY A 177 24.13 11.20 -13.71
CA GLY A 177 24.99 12.02 -12.85
C GLY A 177 25.46 13.32 -13.53
N LEU A 178 25.67 14.35 -12.70
CA LEU A 178 26.06 15.71 -13.11
C LEU A 178 27.37 15.76 -13.90
N ASP A 179 28.30 14.84 -13.63
CA ASP A 179 29.65 14.86 -14.21
C ASP A 179 29.78 14.06 -15.52
N GLY A 180 28.68 13.50 -16.03
CA GLY A 180 28.74 12.55 -17.16
C GLY A 180 29.44 11.23 -16.81
N ALA A 181 29.83 11.04 -15.55
CA ALA A 181 30.47 9.83 -15.06
C ALA A 181 29.42 8.81 -14.59
N GLY A 182 28.75 8.17 -15.53
CA GLY A 182 28.42 6.75 -15.36
C GLY A 182 29.63 5.86 -15.63
N LEU A 183 30.82 6.32 -15.25
CA LEU A 183 31.98 5.48 -15.08
C LEU A 183 31.99 5.03 -13.63
N GLY A 184 31.20 3.98 -13.35
CA GLY A 184 31.39 3.20 -12.15
C GLY A 184 32.86 2.82 -12.03
N ALA A 185 33.49 3.15 -10.90
CA ALA A 185 34.84 2.73 -10.54
C ALA A 185 34.97 1.19 -10.36
N THR A 186 34.00 0.42 -10.85
CA THR A 186 33.87 -1.03 -10.68
C THR A 186 33.62 -1.79 -11.99
N GLY A 187 33.64 -1.14 -13.16
CA GLY A 187 33.49 -1.85 -14.44
C GLY A 187 32.09 -2.45 -14.69
N GLN A 188 31.09 -2.08 -13.90
CA GLN A 188 29.67 -2.23 -14.24
C GLN A 188 29.23 -0.90 -14.87
N GLY A 189 28.67 -0.94 -16.08
CA GLY A 189 28.41 0.24 -16.92
C GLY A 189 27.46 1.29 -16.34
N ASP A 190 27.30 2.38 -17.12
CA ASP A 190 26.48 3.60 -17.03
C ASP A 190 25.16 3.51 -16.21
N ALA A 191 25.25 3.21 -14.91
CA ALA A 191 24.10 3.14 -14.01
C ALA A 191 23.58 4.56 -13.69
N PRO A 192 22.25 4.76 -13.63
CA PRO A 192 21.69 6.04 -13.18
C PRO A 192 22.20 6.45 -11.81
N ALA A 193 22.39 7.75 -11.60
CA ALA A 193 22.79 8.34 -10.32
C ALA A 193 21.62 8.35 -9.32
N SER A 194 20.39 8.49 -9.81
CA SER A 194 19.13 8.36 -9.08
C SER A 194 18.00 7.98 -10.04
N HIS A 195 16.77 7.90 -9.55
CA HIS A 195 15.58 7.63 -10.38
C HIS A 195 14.54 8.72 -10.22
N LEU A 196 13.64 8.79 -11.19
CA LEU A 196 12.55 9.75 -11.24
C LEU A 196 11.25 9.04 -11.62
N LEU A 197 10.22 9.20 -10.79
CA LEU A 197 8.84 8.89 -11.12
C LEU A 197 8.18 10.12 -11.74
N LEU A 198 7.98 10.07 -13.05
CA LEU A 198 7.32 11.12 -13.84
C LEU A 198 5.82 10.87 -13.89
N ILE A 199 5.04 11.84 -13.43
CA ILE A 199 3.58 11.83 -13.45
C ILE A 199 3.07 12.80 -14.52
N GLN A 200 2.25 12.31 -15.44
CA GLN A 200 1.70 13.12 -16.53
C GLN A 200 0.24 13.52 -16.29
N GLY A 201 -0.11 14.75 -16.66
CA GLY A 201 -1.50 15.22 -16.71
C GLY A 201 -2.22 15.27 -15.36
N ALA A 202 -1.47 15.48 -14.28
CA ALA A 202 -2.04 15.74 -12.97
C ALA A 202 -2.42 17.21 -12.84
N ASP A 203 -3.66 17.48 -12.41
CA ASP A 203 -4.13 18.82 -12.04
C ASP A 203 -3.16 19.48 -11.05
N PRO A 204 -2.60 20.68 -11.32
CA PRO A 204 -1.67 21.39 -10.43
C PRO A 204 -2.16 21.46 -8.98
N ASP A 205 -3.46 21.65 -8.75
CA ASP A 205 -4.03 21.75 -7.39
C ASP A 205 -4.00 20.41 -6.65
N ARG A 206 -3.85 19.30 -7.38
CA ARG A 206 -3.77 17.93 -6.83
C ARG A 206 -2.34 17.41 -6.73
N GLN A 207 -1.37 18.04 -7.38
CA GLN A 207 0.03 17.58 -7.39
C GLN A 207 0.63 17.39 -5.99
N PRO A 208 0.43 18.30 -5.00
CA PRO A 208 0.96 18.08 -3.66
C PRO A 208 0.42 16.80 -2.99
N ALA A 209 -0.88 16.51 -3.17
CA ALA A 209 -1.51 15.32 -2.61
C ALA A 209 -1.02 14.04 -3.30
N ILE A 210 -0.86 14.07 -4.63
CA ILE A 210 -0.31 12.94 -5.41
C ILE A 210 1.15 12.69 -5.02
N ALA A 211 1.97 13.74 -4.91
CA ALA A 211 3.37 13.64 -4.49
C ALA A 211 3.47 13.03 -3.10
N LYS A 212 2.65 13.48 -2.15
CA LYS A 212 2.58 12.90 -0.80
C LYS A 212 2.23 11.42 -0.84
N ALA A 213 1.18 11.05 -1.57
CA ALA A 213 0.72 9.66 -1.67
C ALA A 213 1.74 8.72 -2.32
N LEU A 214 2.56 9.22 -3.26
CA LEU A 214 3.66 8.48 -3.88
C LEU A 214 4.90 8.41 -2.98
N ALA A 215 5.23 9.49 -2.27
CA ALA A 215 6.32 9.52 -1.30
C ALA A 215 6.06 8.55 -0.15
N GLU A 216 4.82 8.49 0.36
CA GLU A 216 4.39 7.47 1.32
C GLU A 216 4.63 6.07 0.78
N ALA A 217 4.17 5.77 -0.45
CA ALA A 217 4.37 4.46 -1.03
C ALA A 217 5.86 4.10 -1.15
N LEU A 218 6.69 5.03 -1.63
CA LEU A 218 8.15 4.86 -1.74
C LEU A 218 8.82 4.61 -0.38
N ALA A 219 8.32 5.18 0.71
CA ALA A 219 8.86 4.96 2.06
C ALA A 219 8.75 3.50 2.53
N PHE A 220 7.81 2.73 1.99
CA PHE A 220 7.66 1.29 2.26
C PHE A 220 8.40 0.39 1.26
N LEU A 221 9.09 0.96 0.27
CA LEU A 221 9.80 0.19 -0.75
C LEU A 221 11.30 0.12 -0.46
N PRO A 222 12.02 -0.88 -1.01
CA PRO A 222 13.46 -0.97 -0.83
C PRO A 222 14.15 0.33 -1.28
N PRO A 223 15.10 0.86 -0.49
CA PRO A 223 15.81 2.09 -0.83
C PRO A 223 16.59 1.90 -2.13
N GLN A 224 16.58 2.92 -2.98
CA GLN A 224 17.31 2.92 -4.25
C GLN A 224 18.57 3.77 -4.16
N PRO A 225 19.65 3.39 -4.88
CA PRO A 225 20.83 4.24 -5.02
C PRO A 225 20.44 5.64 -5.52
N GLY A 226 20.82 6.68 -4.77
CA GLY A 226 20.50 8.07 -5.09
C GLY A 226 19.04 8.48 -4.90
N GLY A 227 18.17 7.58 -4.44
CA GLY A 227 16.76 7.87 -4.18
C GLY A 227 15.87 7.87 -5.43
N VAL A 228 14.58 8.14 -5.20
CA VAL A 228 13.56 8.23 -6.24
C VAL A 228 12.80 9.54 -6.04
N ASP A 229 12.99 10.47 -6.96
CA ASP A 229 12.27 11.74 -6.97
C ASP A 229 10.91 11.59 -7.67
N ILE A 230 10.00 12.52 -7.40
CA ILE A 230 8.69 12.61 -8.07
C ILE A 230 8.64 13.94 -8.82
N SER A 231 8.26 13.90 -10.09
CA SER A 231 8.10 15.11 -10.90
C SER A 231 6.85 15.05 -11.76
N PHE A 232 6.24 16.21 -11.98
CA PHE A 232 5.04 16.37 -12.78
C PHE A 232 5.39 17.00 -14.12
N ALA A 233 4.83 16.45 -15.18
CA ALA A 233 5.06 16.95 -16.54
C ALA A 233 3.75 17.01 -17.33
N ASP A 234 3.60 18.06 -18.13
CA ASP A 234 2.49 18.18 -19.09
C ASP A 234 2.78 17.45 -20.41
N THR A 235 4.04 17.09 -20.64
CA THR A 235 4.49 16.40 -21.85
C THR A 235 4.68 14.91 -21.61
N ASP A 236 4.58 14.13 -22.68
CA ASP A 236 4.90 12.70 -22.66
C ASP A 236 6.32 12.44 -22.14
N ALA A 237 6.48 11.33 -21.41
CA ALA A 237 7.79 10.87 -20.99
C ALA A 237 8.67 10.55 -22.20
N PRO A 238 10.00 10.76 -22.11
CA PRO A 238 10.91 10.36 -23.17
C PRO A 238 10.86 8.84 -23.36
N ALA A 239 11.12 8.37 -24.58
CA ALA A 239 11.03 6.95 -24.95
C ALA A 239 11.97 6.02 -24.14
N VAL A 240 12.98 6.57 -23.45
CA VAL A 240 13.89 5.82 -22.58
C VAL A 240 13.26 5.44 -21.23
N ALA A 241 12.17 6.12 -20.82
CA ALA A 241 11.49 5.84 -19.57
C ALA A 241 10.60 4.59 -19.69
N LEU A 242 10.50 3.83 -18.61
CA LEU A 242 9.57 2.71 -18.49
C LEU A 242 8.18 3.26 -18.18
N ARG A 243 7.21 3.01 -19.07
CA ARG A 243 5.83 3.48 -18.88
C ARG A 243 5.02 2.46 -18.08
N PHE A 244 4.25 2.94 -17.10
CA PHE A 244 3.27 2.13 -16.39
C PHE A 244 1.98 2.01 -17.20
N ASP A 245 1.39 0.82 -17.24
CA ASP A 245 0.08 0.61 -17.83
C ASP A 245 -1.03 0.98 -16.85
N LEU A 246 -1.77 2.04 -17.17
CA LEU A 246 -2.92 2.52 -16.39
C LEU A 246 -4.25 2.14 -17.06
N SER A 247 -4.25 1.14 -17.96
CA SER A 247 -5.45 0.57 -18.58
C SER A 247 -6.22 -0.29 -17.60
N LEU A 248 -7.56 -0.18 -17.57
CA LEU A 248 -8.37 -0.93 -16.61
C LEU A 248 -8.18 -2.43 -16.82
N PRO A 249 -8.00 -3.24 -15.75
CA PRO A 249 -8.00 -4.69 -15.88
C PRO A 249 -9.29 -5.13 -16.56
N GLU A 250 -9.19 -5.98 -17.57
CA GLU A 250 -10.37 -6.53 -18.24
C GLU A 250 -11.20 -7.32 -17.22
N ALA A 251 -12.49 -7.00 -17.10
CA ALA A 251 -13.35 -7.68 -16.16
C ALA A 251 -13.39 -9.18 -16.50
N PRO A 252 -13.29 -10.09 -15.50
CA PRO A 252 -13.34 -11.52 -15.78
C PRO A 252 -14.64 -11.84 -16.53
N ALA A 253 -14.50 -12.54 -17.65
CA ALA A 253 -15.63 -12.90 -18.50
C ALA A 253 -16.68 -13.64 -17.67
N GLN A 254 -17.91 -13.13 -17.64
CA GLN A 254 -19.01 -13.80 -16.94
C GLN A 254 -19.17 -15.22 -17.53
N PRO A 255 -19.24 -16.26 -16.70
CA PRO A 255 -19.44 -17.61 -17.19
C PRO A 255 -20.75 -17.67 -17.99
N PRO A 256 -20.79 -18.42 -19.11
CA PRO A 256 -21.99 -18.52 -19.93
C PRO A 256 -23.15 -19.04 -19.10
N ARG A 257 -24.31 -18.37 -19.19
CA ARG A 257 -25.52 -18.80 -18.48
C ARG A 257 -25.84 -20.25 -18.86
N PRO A 258 -26.10 -21.14 -17.88
CA PRO A 258 -26.48 -22.51 -18.19
C PRO A 258 -27.75 -22.52 -19.03
N LYS A 259 -27.75 -23.33 -20.10
CA LYS A 259 -28.95 -23.53 -20.92
C LYS A 259 -30.05 -24.09 -20.01
N GLY A 260 -31.19 -23.40 -19.95
CA GLY A 260 -32.35 -23.83 -19.17
C GLY A 260 -32.78 -25.25 -19.53
N PRO A 261 -33.46 -25.96 -18.61
CA PRO A 261 -33.86 -27.34 -18.83
C PRO A 261 -34.76 -27.47 -20.07
N PRO A 262 -34.70 -28.60 -20.79
CA PRO A 262 -35.50 -28.80 -22.00
C PRO A 262 -36.99 -28.72 -21.67
N ILE A 263 -37.72 -27.92 -22.45
CA ILE A 263 -39.17 -27.85 -22.40
C ILE A 263 -39.71 -29.17 -22.95
N LEU A 264 -40.24 -30.03 -22.08
CA LEU A 264 -41.01 -31.21 -22.49
C LEU A 264 -42.33 -30.73 -23.12
N ARG A 265 -42.56 -31.08 -24.38
CA ARG A 265 -43.84 -30.95 -25.08
C ARG A 265 -44.68 -32.19 -24.88
#